data_AF-A0A329HYC6-F1
#
_entry.id   AF-A0A329HYC6-F1
#
_cell.length_a   1.000
_cell.length_b   1.000
_cell.length_c   1.000
_cell.angle_alpha   90.00
_cell.angle_beta   90.00
_cell.angle_gamma   90.00
#
_symmetry.space_group_name_H-M   'P 1'
#
loop_
_entity.id
_entity.type
_entity.pdbx_description
1 polymer ?
#
loop_
_entity_poly.entity_id
_entity_poly.type
_entity_poly.pdbx_seq_one_letter_code
_entity_poly.pdbx_strand_id
1 'polypeptide(L)' 'MTEHQELIAALARQTQAMLELAESNRLLAESNREMVDYLADQQGEDAGDEAPRRDLAGRPI' A
#
# COMPACT_ATOMS: atom_id res chain seq x y z
N MET A 1 24.61 -14.73 -34.69
CA MET A 1 23.29 -15.12 -34.16
C MET A 1 22.26 -14.68 -35.19
N THR A 2 21.22 -15.47 -35.43
CA THR A 2 20.19 -15.10 -36.41
C THR A 2 19.19 -14.13 -35.77
N GLU A 3 18.65 -13.16 -36.52
CA GLU A 3 17.64 -12.17 -36.01
C GLU A 3 16.51 -12.83 -35.21
N HIS A 4 16.10 -14.04 -35.60
CA HIS A 4 15.11 -14.82 -34.90
C HIS A 4 15.49 -15.15 -33.45
N GLN A 5 16.77 -15.48 -33.18
CA GLN A 5 17.27 -15.73 -31.83
C GLN A 5 17.28 -14.46 -30.98
N GLU A 6 17.57 -13.31 -31.58
CA GLU A 6 17.57 -12.01 -30.89
C GLU A 6 16.15 -11.59 -30.49
N LEU A 7 15.17 -11.81 -31.37
CA LEU A 7 13.75 -11.56 -31.07
C LEU A 7 13.24 -12.45 -29.95
N ILE A 8 13.59 -13.74 -29.94
CA ILE A 8 13.22 -14.67 -28.86
C ILE A 8 13.85 -14.21 -27.53
N ALA A 9 15.13 -13.83 -27.55
CA ALA A 9 15.81 -13.35 -26.35
C ALA A 9 15.21 -12.02 -25.84
N ALA A 10 14.82 -11.12 -26.74
CA ALA A 10 14.14 -9.87 -26.38
C ALA A 10 12.75 -10.14 -25.76
N LEU A 11 11.97 -11.03 -26.36
CA LEU A 11 10.66 -11.43 -25.83
C LEU A 11 10.81 -12.09 -24.44
N ALA A 12 11.81 -12.96 -24.26
CA ALA A 12 12.06 -13.59 -22.96
C ALA A 12 12.37 -12.55 -21.86
N ARG A 13 13.23 -11.56 -22.17
CA ARG A 13 13.51 -10.45 -21.24
C ARG A 13 12.27 -9.62 -20.93
N GLN A 14 11.44 -9.35 -21.93
CA GLN A 14 10.21 -8.60 -21.74
C GLN A 14 9.22 -9.35 -20.85
N THR A 15 9.03 -10.66 -21.08
CA THR A 15 8.18 -11.50 -20.25
C THR A 15 8.67 -11.54 -18.81
N GLN A 16 9.98 -11.68 -18.60
CA GLN A 16 10.57 -11.65 -17.27
C GLN A 16 10.29 -10.31 -16.55
N ALA A 17 10.51 -9.18 -17.23
CA ALA A 17 10.21 -7.87 -16.67
C ALA A 17 8.72 -7.69 -16.33
N MET A 18 7.80 -8.25 -17.13
CA MET A 18 6.37 -8.22 -16.83
C MET A 18 6.00 -9.06 -15.60
N LEU A 19 6.65 -10.20 -15.39
CA LEU A 19 6.45 -11.03 -14.20
C LEU A 19 6.93 -10.31 -12.94
N GLU A 20 8.11 -9.70 -12.99
CA GLU A 20 8.66 -8.91 -11.88
C GLU A 20 7.77 -7.69 -11.55
N LEU A 21 7.22 -7.02 -12.57
CA LEU A 21 6.26 -5.93 -12.37
C LEU A 21 4.96 -6.41 -11.73
N ALA A 22 4.44 -7.57 -12.15
CA ALA A 22 3.23 -8.15 -11.55
C ALA A 22 3.45 -8.53 -10.08
N GLU A 23 4.61 -9.10 -9.76
CA GLU A 23 5.01 -9.41 -8.38
C GLU A 23 5.16 -8.13 -7.54
N SER A 24 5.83 -7.11 -8.06
CA SER A 24 5.97 -5.81 -7.38
C SER A 24 4.61 -5.16 -7.10
N ASN A 25 3.69 -5.17 -8.06
CA ASN A 25 2.34 -4.64 -7.88
C ASN A 25 1.56 -5.41 -6.80
N ARG A 26 1.73 -6.73 -6.74
CA ARG A 26 1.11 -7.55 -5.70
C ARG A 26 1.64 -7.17 -4.31
N LEU A 27 2.95 -7.05 -4.15
CA LEU A 27 3.57 -6.65 -2.88
C LEU A 27 3.14 -5.24 -2.45
N LEU A 28 3.03 -4.30 -3.40
CA LEU A 28 2.51 -2.95 -3.12
C LEU A 28 1.05 -2.98 -2.68
N ALA A 29 0.21 -3.81 -3.30
CA ALA A 29 -1.18 -3.96 -2.89
C ALA A 29 -1.30 -4.57 -1.48
N GLU A 30 -0.47 -5.57 -1.16
CA GLU A 30 -0.39 -6.18 0.17
C GLU A 30 0.08 -5.15 1.22
N SER A 31 1.12 -4.36 0.92
CA SER A 31 1.61 -3.30 1.81
C SER A 31 0.60 -2.18 2.01
N ASN A 32 -0.11 -1.75 0.95
CA ASN A 32 -1.16 -0.75 1.07
C ASN A 32 -2.32 -1.26 1.93
N ARG A 33 -2.68 -2.54 1.80
CA ARG A 33 -3.71 -3.14 2.65
C ARG A 33 -3.29 -3.14 4.11
N GLU A 34 -2.07 -3.57 4.42
CA GLU A 34 -1.54 -3.57 5.79
C GLU A 34 -1.49 -2.16 6.39
N MET A 35 -1.10 -1.16 5.60
CA MET A 35 -1.13 0.24 6.03
C MET A 35 -2.55 0.73 6.33
N VAL A 36 -3.53 0.38 5.49
CA VAL A 36 -4.94 0.73 5.72
C VAL A 36 -5.47 0.04 6.97
N ASP A 37 -5.17 -1.25 7.16
CA ASP A 37 -5.57 -2.01 8.34
C ASP A 37 -4.96 -1.37 9.61
N TYR A 38 -3.67 -1.02 9.58
CA TYR A 38 -3.00 -0.31 10.68
C TYR A 38 -3.64 1.05 11.00
N LEU A 39 -4.01 1.84 9.99
CA LEU A 39 -4.68 3.12 10.19
C LEU A 39 -6.11 2.95 10.72
N ALA A 40 -6.81 1.89 10.32
CA ALA A 40 -8.13 1.56 10.84
C ALA A 40 -8.07 1.17 12.32
N ASP A 41 -7.06 0.37 12.71
CA ASP A 41 -6.83 0.00 14.10
C ASP A 41 -6.54 1.23 14.99
N GLN A 42 -5.72 2.19 14.50
CA GLN A 42 -5.48 3.45 15.23
C GLN A 42 -6.75 4.29 15.43
N GLN A 43 -7.63 4.36 14.43
CA GLN A 43 -8.91 5.09 14.55
C GLN A 43 -9.90 4.40 15.49
N GLY A 44 -9.79 3.08 15.68
CA GLY A 44 -10.57 2.32 16.64
C GLY A 44 -10.12 2.52 18.10
N GLU A 45 -8.83 2.72 18.33
CA GLU A 45 -8.25 2.93 19.66
C GLU A 45 -8.37 4.39 20.16
N ASP A 46 -8.36 5.39 19.27
CA ASP A 46 -8.53 6.82 19.64
C ASP A 46 -9.99 7.25 19.88
N ALA A 47 -10.97 6.38 19.63
CA ALA A 47 -12.39 6.66 19.87
C ALA A 47 -12.81 6.58 21.37
N GLY A 48 -11.85 6.48 22.29
CA GLY A 48 -12.08 6.20 23.72
C GLY A 48 -11.80 7.34 24.70
N ASP A 49 -11.11 8.41 24.31
CA ASP A 49 -10.82 9.54 25.21
C ASP A 49 -11.56 10.79 24.70
N GLU A 50 -12.86 10.86 25.02
CA GLU A 50 -13.65 12.09 24.90
C GLU A 50 -12.94 13.15 25.75
N ALA A 51 -12.06 13.94 25.13
CA ALA A 51 -11.51 15.13 25.77
C ALA A 51 -12.70 15.92 26.36
N PRO A 52 -12.67 16.29 27.65
CA PRO A 52 -13.84 16.82 28.32
C PRO A 52 -14.35 18.01 27.53
N ARG A 53 -15.62 17.98 27.11
CA ARG A 53 -16.25 19.04 26.33
C ARG A 53 -16.01 20.35 27.08
N ARG A 54 -15.32 21.30 26.46
CA ARG A 54 -14.99 22.57 27.11
C ARG A 54 -15.98 23.65 26.69
N ASP A 55 -16.38 24.50 27.63
CA ASP A 55 -17.11 25.72 27.32
C ASP A 55 -16.20 26.70 26.55
N LEU A 56 -16.79 27.79 26.05
CA LEU A 56 -16.05 28.86 25.34
C LEU A 56 -15.00 29.56 26.24
N ALA A 57 -15.00 29.31 27.55
CA ALA A 57 -14.03 29.79 28.53
C ALA A 57 -12.99 28.71 28.92
N GLY A 58 -13.00 27.53 28.27
CA GLY A 58 -12.05 26.45 28.47
C GLY A 58 -12.30 25.57 29.71
N ARG A 59 -13.45 25.70 30.37
CA ARG A 59 -13.86 24.89 31.54
C ARG A 59 -14.55 23.59 31.09
N PRO A 60 -14.33 22.45 31.76
CA PRO A 60 -15.04 21.22 31.45
C PRO A 60 -16.54 21.37 31.71
N ILE A 61 -17.36 20.81 30.82
CA ILE A 61 -18.83 20.73 30.88
C ILE A 61 -19.23 19.35 31.40
#